data_AF-A0A9X7NK27-F1
#
_entry.id   AF-A0A9X7NK27-F1
#
_cell.length_a   1.000
_cell.length_b   1.000
_cell.length_c   1.000
_cell.angle_alpha   90.00
_cell.angle_beta   90.00
_cell.angle_gamma   90.00
#
_symmetry.space_group_name_H-M   'P 1'
#
loop_
_entity.id
_entity.type
_entity.pdbx_description
1 polymer ?
#
loop_
_entity_poly.entity_id
_entity_poly.type
_entity_poly.pdbx_seq_one_letter_code
_entity_poly.pdbx_strand_id
1 'polypeptide(L)'
;MEIAFDASDASGAWDWKMAYETCEGATVLFLRKYGKALFRKAGSQDLRLSTLTRIADLLPTQTGGSEESQTFQQFSTPIPLGLAVLTAAAVGPDDLVLEPSAGTGLLAILAEIDGGSMVLNELAETRANLLARQERGAPLPSTRGARAGRLQPPQAA
;
A
#
# COMPACT_ATOMS: atom_id res chain seq x y z
N MET A 1 -4.17 -18.28 -5.05
CA MET A 1 -4.52 -18.48 -3.63
C MET A 1 -4.83 -19.95 -3.32
N GLU A 2 -5.41 -20.72 -4.25
CA GLU A 2 -5.76 -22.13 -4.02
C GLU A 2 -4.64 -22.99 -3.45
N ILE A 3 -3.42 -22.95 -4.01
CA ILE A 3 -2.26 -23.70 -3.50
C ILE A 3 -1.92 -23.31 -2.05
N ALA A 4 -2.08 -22.04 -1.68
CA ALA A 4 -1.74 -21.55 -0.34
C ALA A 4 -2.78 -21.94 0.72
N PHE A 5 -4.03 -22.13 0.31
CA PHE A 5 -5.15 -22.46 1.20
C PHE A 5 -5.61 -23.92 1.07
N ASP A 6 -5.03 -24.67 0.14
CA ASP A 6 -5.46 -26.02 -0.27
C ASP A 6 -6.98 -26.11 -0.56
N ALA A 7 -7.55 -25.02 -1.08
CA ALA A 7 -8.99 -24.86 -1.29
C ALA A 7 -9.32 -23.80 -2.35
N SER A 8 -10.44 -23.94 -3.08
CA SER A 8 -10.94 -22.90 -3.99
C SER A 8 -11.59 -21.74 -3.24
N ASP A 9 -11.81 -20.61 -3.92
CA ASP A 9 -12.55 -19.46 -3.38
C ASP A 9 -13.99 -19.82 -2.96
N ALA A 10 -14.63 -20.75 -3.67
CA ALA A 10 -15.97 -21.26 -3.36
C ALA A 10 -16.09 -21.93 -1.97
N SER A 11 -14.96 -22.31 -1.34
CA SER A 11 -14.93 -22.85 0.02
C SER A 11 -15.08 -21.79 1.12
N GLY A 12 -14.91 -20.50 0.78
CA GLY A 12 -14.84 -19.41 1.75
C GLY A 12 -13.52 -19.34 2.53
N ALA A 13 -12.54 -20.21 2.23
CA ALA A 13 -11.22 -20.19 2.88
C ALA A 13 -10.41 -18.92 2.51
N TRP A 14 -10.67 -18.36 1.34
CA TRP A 14 -10.12 -17.08 0.86
C TRP A 14 -11.10 -16.45 -0.13
N ASP A 15 -11.00 -15.14 -0.34
CA ASP A 15 -11.76 -14.42 -1.36
C ASP A 15 -10.84 -13.65 -2.31
N TRP A 16 -11.41 -13.16 -3.40
CA TRP A 16 -10.70 -12.37 -4.41
C TRP A 16 -10.03 -11.11 -3.82
N LYS A 17 -10.61 -10.53 -2.76
CA LYS A 17 -10.09 -9.33 -2.10
C LYS A 17 -8.79 -9.62 -1.39
N MET A 18 -8.70 -10.73 -0.68
CA MET A 18 -7.47 -11.20 -0.04
C MET A 18 -6.37 -11.44 -1.07
N ALA A 19 -6.71 -11.96 -2.26
CA ALA A 19 -5.75 -12.11 -3.36
C ALA A 19 -5.21 -10.75 -3.82
N TYR A 20 -6.08 -9.76 -4.02
CA TYR A 20 -5.67 -8.40 -4.40
C TYR A 20 -4.81 -7.72 -3.34
N GLU A 21 -5.22 -7.78 -2.07
CA GLU A 21 -4.47 -7.17 -0.96
C GLU A 21 -3.10 -7.82 -0.76
N THR A 22 -3.01 -9.14 -0.99
CA THR A 22 -1.74 -9.87 -0.97
C THR A 22 -0.83 -9.41 -2.11
N CYS A 23 -1.37 -9.24 -3.31
CA CYS A 23 -0.64 -8.74 -4.47
C CYS A 23 -0.10 -7.31 -4.24
N GLU A 24 -0.92 -6.40 -3.71
CA GLU A 24 -0.50 -5.04 -3.36
C GLU A 24 0.57 -5.05 -2.25
N GLY A 25 0.37 -5.88 -1.22
CA GLY A 25 1.37 -6.08 -0.17
C GLY A 25 2.70 -6.60 -0.71
N ALA A 26 2.67 -7.50 -1.70
CA ALA A 26 3.87 -7.98 -2.38
C ALA A 26 4.56 -6.86 -3.18
N THR A 27 3.80 -5.97 -3.83
CA THR A 27 4.34 -4.77 -4.48
C THR A 27 5.06 -3.88 -3.47
N VAL A 28 4.47 -3.64 -2.29
CA VAL A 28 5.10 -2.87 -1.21
C VAL A 28 6.43 -3.49 -0.78
N LEU A 29 6.46 -4.79 -0.51
CA LEU A 29 7.69 -5.47 -0.10
C LEU A 29 8.77 -5.46 -1.20
N PHE A 30 8.35 -5.63 -2.47
CA PHE A 30 9.25 -5.52 -3.62
C PHE A 30 9.86 -4.12 -3.72
N LEU A 31 9.05 -3.07 -3.63
CA LEU A 31 9.50 -1.68 -3.70
C LEU A 31 10.35 -1.28 -2.48
N ARG A 32 10.06 -1.81 -1.29
CA ARG A 32 10.92 -1.62 -0.11
C ARG A 32 12.32 -2.18 -0.34
N LYS A 33 12.41 -3.35 -0.97
CA LYS A 33 13.69 -4.00 -1.25
C LYS A 33 14.45 -3.39 -2.43
N TYR A 34 13.76 -3.01 -3.50
CA TYR A 34 14.38 -2.66 -4.78
C TYR A 34 14.10 -1.23 -5.27
N GLY A 35 13.12 -0.53 -4.68
CA GLY A 35 12.59 0.75 -5.15
C GLY A 35 13.64 1.85 -5.26
N LYS A 36 14.50 2.03 -4.25
CA LYS A 36 15.61 3.01 -4.30
C LYS A 36 16.56 2.78 -5.48
N ALA A 37 16.88 1.51 -5.76
CA ALA A 37 17.75 1.16 -6.90
C ALA A 37 17.02 1.35 -8.24
N LEU A 38 15.75 0.95 -8.32
CA LEU A 38 14.90 1.14 -9.49
C LEU A 38 14.75 2.63 -9.85
N PHE A 39 14.44 3.49 -8.87
CA PHE A 39 14.22 4.92 -9.10
C PHE A 39 15.50 5.65 -9.47
N ARG A 40 16.64 5.27 -8.87
CA ARG A 40 17.96 5.78 -9.26
C ARG A 40 18.30 5.40 -10.70
N LYS A 41 18.00 4.16 -11.12
CA LYS A 41 18.23 3.70 -12.49
C LYS A 41 17.30 4.38 -13.50
N ALA A 42 16.05 4.64 -13.12
CA ALA A 42 15.07 5.31 -13.98
C ALA A 42 15.51 6.75 -14.29
N GLY A 43 16.03 7.51 -13.32
CA GLY A 43 16.63 8.83 -13.55
C GLY A 43 15.63 9.97 -13.87
N SER A 44 14.38 9.66 -14.20
CA SER A 44 13.31 10.64 -14.45
C SER A 44 11.93 10.14 -14.00
N GLN A 45 10.98 11.06 -13.83
CA GLN A 45 9.65 10.74 -13.28
C GLN A 45 8.80 9.90 -14.25
N ASP A 46 8.90 10.17 -15.55
CA ASP A 46 8.25 9.41 -16.62
C ASP A 46 8.74 7.96 -16.68
N LEU A 47 10.04 7.72 -16.47
CA LEU A 47 10.61 6.37 -16.42
C LEU A 47 10.26 5.64 -15.11
N ARG A 48 10.15 6.35 -13.99
CA ARG A 48 9.60 5.80 -12.74
C ARG A 48 8.14 5.38 -12.96
N LEU A 49 7.33 6.25 -13.57
CA LEU A 49 5.93 5.95 -13.91
C LEU A 49 5.83 4.72 -14.80
N SER A 50 6.59 4.66 -15.89
CA SER A 50 6.61 3.50 -16.79
C SER A 50 6.97 2.19 -16.06
N THR A 51 7.95 2.25 -15.14
CA THR A 51 8.33 1.09 -14.34
C THR A 51 7.21 0.64 -13.41
N LEU A 52 6.56 1.58 -12.70
CA LEU A 52 5.45 1.28 -11.80
C LEU A 52 4.22 0.78 -12.55
N THR A 53 3.90 1.33 -13.72
CA THR A 53 2.81 0.85 -14.58
C THR A 53 3.05 -0.61 -14.98
N ARG A 54 4.26 -0.96 -15.41
CA ARG A 54 4.59 -2.36 -15.74
C ARG A 54 4.44 -3.31 -14.54
N ILE A 55 4.72 -2.84 -13.33
CA ILE A 55 4.49 -3.65 -12.11
C ILE A 55 3.00 -3.79 -11.85
N ALA A 56 2.23 -2.71 -12.00
CA ALA A 56 0.78 -2.72 -11.83
C ALA A 56 0.08 -3.65 -12.84
N ASP A 57 0.55 -3.69 -14.09
CA ASP A 57 0.01 -4.55 -15.15
C ASP A 57 0.21 -6.05 -14.89
N LEU A 58 1.10 -6.42 -13.95
CA LEU A 58 1.27 -7.81 -13.51
C LEU A 58 0.25 -8.22 -12.43
N LEU A 59 -0.48 -7.26 -11.85
CA LEU A 59 -1.44 -7.54 -10.80
C LEU A 59 -2.78 -7.98 -11.40
N PRO A 60 -3.52 -8.86 -10.69
CA PRO A 60 -4.89 -9.19 -11.09
C PRO A 60 -5.76 -7.93 -11.21
N THR A 61 -6.59 -7.86 -12.25
CA THR A 61 -7.59 -6.79 -12.38
C THR A 61 -8.60 -6.89 -11.25
N GLN A 62 -8.84 -5.77 -10.54
CA GLN A 62 -9.87 -5.68 -9.50
C GLN A 62 -11.25 -5.52 -10.16
N THR A 63 -12.04 -6.60 -10.24
CA THR A 63 -13.30 -6.63 -10.99
C THR A 63 -14.56 -6.66 -10.10
N GLY A 64 -14.42 -6.62 -8.77
CA GLY A 64 -15.54 -6.72 -7.83
C GLY A 64 -15.46 -5.72 -6.67
N GLY A 65 -16.62 -5.38 -6.10
CA GLY A 65 -16.74 -4.68 -4.82
C GLY A 65 -17.23 -5.65 -3.75
N SER A 66 -16.57 -5.68 -2.59
CA SER A 66 -17.01 -6.45 -1.42
C SER A 66 -17.89 -5.59 -0.52
N GLU A 67 -18.76 -6.18 0.30
CA GLU A 67 -19.55 -5.43 1.30
C GLU A 67 -18.65 -4.65 2.27
N GLU A 68 -17.53 -5.25 2.68
CA GLU A 68 -16.49 -4.58 3.47
C GLU A 68 -15.92 -3.36 2.73
N SER A 69 -15.58 -3.53 1.44
CA SER A 69 -15.06 -2.43 0.61
C SER A 69 -16.06 -1.28 0.50
N GLN A 70 -17.36 -1.58 0.42
CA GLN A 70 -18.41 -0.54 0.39
C GLN A 70 -18.55 0.14 1.75
N THR A 71 -18.60 -0.64 2.83
CA THR A 71 -18.79 -0.15 4.21
C THR A 71 -17.65 0.78 4.64
N PHE A 72 -16.41 0.39 4.34
CA PHE A 72 -15.22 1.17 4.70
C PHE A 72 -14.72 2.08 3.57
N GLN A 73 -15.46 2.18 2.46
CA GLN A 73 -15.08 2.96 1.26
C GLN A 73 -13.64 2.68 0.81
N GLN A 74 -13.28 1.42 0.73
CA GLN A 74 -11.93 0.97 0.42
C GLN A 74 -11.69 0.96 -1.08
N PHE A 75 -11.23 2.10 -1.59
CA PHE A 75 -10.67 2.20 -2.93
C PHE A 75 -9.16 2.05 -2.85
N SER A 76 -8.59 1.20 -3.70
CA SER A 76 -7.14 1.19 -3.86
C SER A 76 -6.71 2.45 -4.62
N THR A 77 -5.57 3.02 -4.23
CA THR A 77 -4.87 3.98 -5.08
C THR A 77 -3.78 3.20 -5.82
N PRO A 78 -3.97 2.87 -7.11
CA PRO A 78 -2.97 2.16 -7.89
C PRO A 78 -1.61 2.86 -7.80
N ILE A 79 -0.54 2.08 -7.68
CA ILE A 79 0.82 2.60 -7.48
C ILE A 79 1.25 3.68 -8.51
N PRO A 80 0.82 3.66 -9.79
CA PRO A 80 1.12 4.75 -10.73
C PRO A 80 0.48 6.09 -10.33
N LEU A 81 -0.76 6.07 -9.83
CA LEU A 81 -1.42 7.28 -9.31
C LEU A 81 -0.78 7.76 -8.02
N GLY A 82 -0.33 6.82 -7.17
CA GLY A 82 0.45 7.16 -5.97
C GLY A 82 1.70 7.97 -6.30
N LEU A 83 2.41 7.63 -7.38
CA LEU A 83 3.56 8.41 -7.83
C LEU A 83 3.16 9.84 -8.22
N ALA A 84 2.04 10.04 -8.90
CA ALA A 84 1.56 11.37 -9.27
C ALA A 84 1.26 12.22 -8.02
N VAL A 85 0.62 11.64 -7.01
CA VAL A 85 0.35 12.31 -5.72
C VAL A 85 1.66 12.73 -5.04
N LEU A 86 2.64 11.82 -4.96
CA LEU A 86 3.94 12.10 -4.33
C LEU A 86 4.71 13.19 -5.07
N THR A 87 4.65 13.15 -6.40
CA THR A 87 5.26 14.19 -7.25
C THR A 87 4.65 15.55 -6.96
N ALA A 88 3.31 15.62 -6.90
CA ALA A 88 2.59 16.86 -6.65
C ALA A 88 2.82 17.40 -5.24
N ALA A 89 2.92 16.50 -4.25
CA ALA A 89 3.21 16.83 -2.87
C ALA A 89 4.68 17.23 -2.63
N ALA A 90 5.58 16.92 -3.57
CA ALA A 90 7.02 17.19 -3.47
C ALA A 90 7.67 16.65 -2.19
N VAL A 91 7.25 15.45 -1.76
CA VAL A 91 7.72 14.80 -0.54
C VAL A 91 9.23 14.56 -0.57
N GLY A 92 9.90 14.84 0.54
CA GLY A 92 11.32 14.60 0.77
C GLY A 92 11.63 14.19 2.22
N PRO A 93 12.92 14.15 2.58
CA PRO A 93 13.38 13.59 3.86
C PRO A 93 12.90 14.31 5.12
N ASP A 94 12.54 15.58 5.01
CA ASP A 94 12.10 16.40 6.14
C ASP A 94 10.57 16.36 6.36
N ASP A 95 9.84 15.66 5.48
CA ASP A 95 8.38 15.60 5.54
C ASP A 95 7.86 14.49 6.45
N LEU A 96 6.80 14.82 7.18
CA LEU A 96 5.95 13.86 7.89
C LEU A 96 4.61 13.77 7.17
N VAL A 97 4.37 12.66 6.47
CA VAL A 97 3.17 12.44 5.67
C VAL A 97 2.15 11.63 6.48
N LEU A 98 0.90 12.06 6.50
CA LEU A 98 -0.21 11.36 7.14
C LEU A 98 -1.06 10.66 6.07
N GLU A 99 -1.16 9.34 6.17
CA GLU A 99 -2.09 8.52 5.38
C GLU A 99 -3.28 8.07 6.24
N PRO A 100 -4.43 8.75 6.17
CA PRO A 100 -5.58 8.44 7.01
C PRO A 100 -6.29 7.14 6.62
N SER A 101 -6.08 6.64 5.40
CA SER A 101 -6.58 5.35 4.90
C SER A 101 -5.46 4.67 4.13
N ALA A 102 -4.44 4.21 4.86
CA ALA A 102 -3.20 3.70 4.30
C ALA A 102 -3.37 2.45 3.42
N GLY A 103 -4.50 1.74 3.53
CA GLY A 103 -4.78 0.54 2.75
C GLY A 103 -3.72 -0.52 3.00
N THR A 104 -3.13 -1.01 1.92
CA THR A 104 -2.02 -1.98 1.94
C THR A 104 -0.63 -1.33 1.99
N GLY A 105 -0.54 0.01 1.94
CA GLY A 105 0.70 0.77 2.07
C GLY A 105 1.34 1.24 0.75
N LEU A 106 0.62 1.18 -0.38
CA LEU A 106 1.16 1.57 -1.70
C LEU A 106 1.66 3.03 -1.76
N LEU A 107 0.96 3.97 -1.14
CA LEU A 107 1.44 5.36 -1.09
C LEU A 107 2.61 5.51 -0.11
N ALA A 108 2.48 4.89 1.07
CA ALA A 108 3.47 4.94 2.14
C ALA A 108 4.85 4.48 1.65
N ILE A 109 4.90 3.42 0.82
CA ILE A 109 6.19 2.93 0.32
C ILE A 109 6.85 3.91 -0.67
N LEU A 110 6.09 4.67 -1.45
CA LEU A 110 6.66 5.68 -2.34
C LEU A 110 7.24 6.85 -1.55
N ALA A 111 6.52 7.32 -0.52
CA ALA A 111 7.01 8.33 0.41
C ALA A 111 8.30 7.87 1.13
N GLU A 112 8.33 6.62 1.60
CA GLU A 112 9.51 6.01 2.25
C GLU A 112 10.72 5.95 1.30
N ILE A 113 10.50 5.66 0.01
CA ILE A 113 11.56 5.63 -1.00
C ILE A 113 12.17 7.02 -1.20
N ASP A 114 11.35 8.07 -1.25
CA ASP A 114 11.77 9.46 -1.38
C ASP A 114 12.28 10.06 -0.04
N GLY A 115 12.21 9.28 1.05
CA GLY A 115 12.85 9.57 2.34
C GLY A 115 11.92 10.16 3.40
N GLY A 116 10.64 10.35 3.08
CA GLY A 116 9.64 10.88 4.00
C GLY A 116 9.36 9.94 5.18
N SER A 117 8.95 10.52 6.30
CA SER A 117 8.44 9.78 7.45
C SER A 117 6.92 9.66 7.39
N MET A 118 6.36 8.58 7.93
CA MET A 118 4.93 8.26 7.77
C MET A 118 4.16 8.21 9.07
N VAL A 119 2.91 8.66 9.05
CA VAL A 119 1.89 8.33 10.05
C VAL A 119 0.77 7.61 9.32
N LEU A 120 0.52 6.35 9.68
CA LEU A 120 -0.45 5.50 8.97
C LEU A 120 -1.66 5.22 9.86
N ASN A 121 -2.86 5.35 9.28
CA ASN A 121 -4.11 4.88 9.86
C ASN A 121 -4.79 3.92 8.87
N GLU A 122 -5.33 2.82 9.42
CA GLU A 122 -6.14 1.88 8.65
C GLU A 122 -7.18 1.26 9.61
N LEU A 123 -8.45 1.33 9.20
CA LEU A 123 -9.58 0.90 10.02
C LEU A 123 -9.83 -0.61 9.89
N ALA A 124 -9.58 -1.19 8.72
CA ALA A 124 -9.76 -2.62 8.51
C ALA A 124 -8.64 -3.42 9.17
N GLU A 125 -9.04 -4.34 10.05
CA GLU A 125 -8.10 -5.10 10.88
C GLU A 125 -7.11 -5.91 10.03
N THR A 126 -7.56 -6.54 8.95
CA THR A 126 -6.71 -7.32 8.03
C THR A 126 -5.59 -6.47 7.45
N ARG A 127 -5.92 -5.29 6.93
CA ARG A 127 -4.95 -4.35 6.33
C ARG A 127 -4.05 -3.71 7.37
N ALA A 128 -4.60 -3.33 8.53
CA ALA A 128 -3.80 -2.85 9.65
C ALA A 128 -2.78 -3.90 10.11
N ASN A 129 -3.17 -5.17 10.17
CA ASN A 129 -2.27 -6.28 10.51
C ASN A 129 -1.21 -6.52 9.42
N LEU A 130 -1.58 -6.40 8.14
CA LEU A 130 -0.64 -6.45 7.01
C LEU A 130 0.43 -5.35 7.14
N LEU A 131 0.04 -4.09 7.33
CA LEU A 131 0.95 -2.96 7.54
C LEU A 131 1.88 -3.22 8.73
N ALA A 132 1.34 -3.66 9.88
CA ALA A 132 2.16 -3.97 11.06
C ALA A 132 3.16 -5.13 10.84
N ARG A 133 2.90 -6.04 9.90
CA ARG A 133 3.84 -7.12 9.55
C ARG A 133 4.93 -6.62 8.62
N GLN A 134 4.60 -5.78 7.65
CA GLN A 134 5.56 -5.16 6.74
C GLN A 134 6.62 -4.36 7.52
N GLU A 135 6.20 -3.62 8.56
CA GLU A 135 7.11 -2.84 9.42
C GLU A 135 8.08 -3.69 10.26
N ARG A 136 7.70 -4.92 10.63
CA ARG A 136 8.56 -5.81 11.44
C ARG A 136 9.66 -6.51 10.63
N GLY A 137 9.51 -6.58 9.31
CA GLY A 137 10.46 -7.26 8.41
C GLY A 137 11.54 -6.36 7.82
N ALA A 138 11.50 -5.04 8.07
CA ALA A 138 12.50 -4.09 7.59
C ALA A 138 13.78 -4.14 8.47
N PRO A 139 14.99 -4.04 7.89
CA PRO A 139 16.18 -3.73 8.67
C PRO A 139 15.91 -2.42 9.42
N LEU A 140 16.22 -2.35 10.71
CA LEU A 140 16.04 -1.12 11.50
C LEU A 140 16.97 0.00 10.96
N PRO A 141 16.43 1.13 10.47
CA PRO A 141 16.89 2.42 10.97
C PRO A 141 15.76 3.43 11.29
N SER A 142 16.18 4.56 11.85
CA SER A 142 15.46 5.56 12.62
C SER A 142 14.44 6.39 11.84
N THR A 143 13.21 5.91 11.70
CA THR A 143 12.00 6.77 11.78
C THR A 143 10.78 5.85 11.83
N ARG A 144 10.22 5.76 13.03
CA ARG A 144 9.08 4.90 13.33
C ARG A 144 7.85 5.55 12.75
N GLY A 145 7.15 4.87 11.85
CA GLY A 145 5.82 5.30 11.47
C GLY A 145 4.91 5.23 12.69
N ALA A 146 4.43 6.36 13.19
CA ALA A 146 3.48 6.36 14.29
C ALA A 146 2.14 5.86 13.75
N ARG A 147 1.53 4.87 14.41
CA ARG A 147 0.10 4.59 14.18
C ARG A 147 -0.66 5.78 14.74
N ALA A 148 -1.42 6.47 13.92
CA ALA A 148 -2.49 7.30 14.47
C ALA A 148 -3.44 6.35 15.23
N GLY A 149 -3.83 6.70 16.45
CA GLY A 149 -4.93 6.02 17.12
C GLY A 149 -6.18 6.06 16.22
N ARG A 150 -7.08 5.07 16.34
CA ARG A 150 -8.31 4.99 15.50
C ARG A 150 -8.95 6.37 15.36
N LEU A 151 -8.82 6.97 14.18
CA LEU A 151 -9.58 8.15 13.82
C LEU A 151 -11.01 7.67 13.55
N GLN A 152 -11.85 7.67 14.59
CA GLN A 152 -13.26 7.37 14.41
C GLN A 152 -13.89 8.45 13.50
N PRO A 153 -14.72 8.08 12.53
CA PRO A 153 -15.50 9.06 11.80
C PRO A 153 -16.37 9.85 12.79
N PRO A 154 -16.62 11.15 12.56
CA PRO A 154 -17.55 11.91 13.37
C PRO A 154 -18.90 11.20 13.38
N GLN A 155 -19.47 10.99 14.57
CA GLN A 155 -20.82 10.45 14.67
C GLN A 155 -21.76 11.42 13.95
N ALA A 156 -22.48 10.94 12.94
CA ALA A 156 -23.53 11.71 12.30
C ALA A 156 -24.60 12.03 13.36
N ALA A 157 -24.88 13.32 13.54
CA ALA A 157 -25.92 13.84 14.43
C ALA A 157 -27.31 13.67 13.82
#